data_AF-A0A9E1UPI0-F1
#
_entry.id   AF-A0A9E1UPI0-F1
#
_cell.length_a   1.000
_cell.length_b   1.000
_cell.length_c   1.000
_cell.angle_alpha   90.00
_cell.angle_beta   90.00
_cell.angle_gamma   90.00
#
_symmetry.space_group_name_H-M   'P 1'
#
loop_
_entity.id
_entity.type
_entity.pdbx_description
1 polymer ?
#
loop_
_entity_poly.entity_id
_entity_poly.type
_entity_poly.pdbx_seq_one_letter_code
_entity_poly.pdbx_strand_id
1 'polypeptide(L)'
;NALMGAGNYTYRRELHSKRKGAFLTQAHAFALSLHPLFKHERAEDLTVPACGLEDLRFEHVLGKLLVSGRVSPAKGVAGMVFYHDKLPTGVNKDYDAWPYHAPVDAEGRFVQAVDLPGAGEYALHVIAYFRNGMKRKWSFTHEITGEMKPGLAALRRDGLWGELIAAWDRKDTALVQQHAEQVTAQWPERKEQVARFVALAKAWDSFPLPALVPEATKQISLSGTRWQAASVAWYIPSFDGILTPDASSYEPLQSTAKVHSHGLYAHAEASYAYELGGKWKTFAAQVGLQKGHAGSVVFVVVGDGKELARTPLLKLADGEREIKADVTGINQLELKAESGPDGRSNDWAIWFSPTLGR
;
A
#
# COMPACT_ATOMS: atom_id res chain seq x y z
N ASN A 1 -2.59 28.54 -20.46
CA ASN A 1 -2.80 27.65 -19.29
C ASN A 1 -2.77 26.20 -19.74
N ALA A 2 -2.32 25.29 -18.88
CA ALA A 2 -2.33 23.87 -19.18
C ALA A 2 -3.77 23.36 -19.37
N LEU A 3 -3.99 22.49 -20.36
CA LEU A 3 -5.30 21.99 -20.75
C LEU A 3 -6.01 21.24 -19.60
N MET A 4 -5.25 20.44 -18.84
CA MET A 4 -5.70 19.70 -17.65
C MET A 4 -5.61 20.58 -16.39
N GLY A 5 -6.18 21.79 -16.46
CA GLY A 5 -6.16 22.84 -15.44
C GLY A 5 -7.08 23.99 -15.86
N ALA A 6 -6.79 25.23 -15.48
CA ALA A 6 -7.53 26.42 -15.95
C ALA A 6 -7.43 26.69 -17.48
N GLY A 7 -6.78 25.81 -18.25
CA GLY A 7 -6.69 25.90 -19.71
C GLY A 7 -7.94 25.45 -20.45
N ASN A 8 -8.83 24.68 -19.83
CA ASN A 8 -10.14 24.34 -20.38
C ASN A 8 -10.96 25.59 -20.78
N TYR A 9 -10.92 26.66 -19.98
CA TYR A 9 -11.54 27.97 -20.28
C TYR A 9 -10.90 28.71 -21.47
N THR A 10 -9.75 28.22 -21.93
CA THR A 10 -8.98 28.82 -23.03
C THR A 10 -8.76 27.88 -24.19
N TYR A 11 -9.41 26.71 -24.19
CA TYR A 11 -9.32 25.74 -25.28
C TYR A 11 -9.77 26.39 -26.61
N ARG A 12 -8.94 26.24 -27.65
CA ARG A 12 -9.17 26.80 -28.99
C ARG A 12 -9.28 28.33 -29.06
N ARG A 13 -8.94 29.07 -28.00
CA ARG A 13 -8.95 30.55 -28.06
C ARG A 13 -7.96 31.10 -29.08
N GLU A 14 -6.91 30.36 -29.41
CA GLU A 14 -5.96 30.66 -30.48
C GLU A 14 -6.59 30.66 -31.88
N LEU A 15 -7.70 29.92 -32.07
CA LEU A 15 -8.41 29.87 -33.36
C LEU A 15 -9.31 31.09 -33.58
N HIS A 16 -9.68 31.81 -32.52
CA HIS A 16 -10.63 32.92 -32.56
C HIS A 16 -10.10 34.21 -31.92
N SER A 17 -8.84 34.24 -31.46
CA SER A 17 -8.20 35.42 -30.88
C SER A 17 -6.67 35.36 -31.03
N LYS A 18 -5.98 36.51 -30.97
CA LYS A 18 -4.50 36.57 -30.93
C LYS A 18 -3.89 36.09 -29.60
N ARG A 19 -4.70 35.55 -28.67
CA ARG A 19 -4.21 35.05 -27.37
C ARG A 19 -3.72 33.61 -27.52
N LYS A 20 -2.69 33.25 -26.75
CA LYS A 20 -2.20 31.87 -26.67
C LYS A 20 -3.32 30.94 -26.17
N GLY A 21 -3.47 29.81 -26.84
CA GLY A 21 -4.40 28.74 -26.50
C GLY A 21 -4.01 27.93 -25.28
N ALA A 22 -4.81 26.91 -24.99
CA ALA A 22 -4.45 25.87 -24.04
C ALA A 22 -3.29 25.01 -24.58
N PHE A 23 -2.43 24.49 -23.71
CA PHE A 23 -1.34 23.59 -24.10
C PHE A 23 -1.34 22.33 -23.24
N LEU A 24 -0.79 21.24 -23.76
CA LEU A 24 -0.57 20.02 -23.00
C LEU A 24 0.85 20.04 -22.42
N THR A 25 1.00 19.86 -21.11
CA THR A 25 2.33 19.78 -20.48
C THR A 25 2.97 18.45 -20.84
N GLN A 26 4.30 18.35 -20.76
CA GLN A 26 5.02 17.10 -21.02
C GLN A 26 4.54 15.96 -20.10
N ALA A 27 4.29 16.26 -18.82
CA ALA A 27 3.74 15.31 -17.87
C ALA A 27 2.38 14.75 -18.27
N HIS A 28 1.45 15.62 -18.69
CA HIS A 28 0.13 15.19 -19.14
C HIS A 28 0.19 14.47 -20.48
N ALA A 29 1.02 14.92 -21.41
CA ALA A 29 1.25 14.26 -22.69
C ALA A 29 1.79 12.84 -22.49
N PHE A 30 2.78 12.70 -21.60
CA PHE A 30 3.33 11.41 -21.21
C PHE A 30 2.27 10.50 -20.60
N ALA A 31 1.52 10.97 -19.59
CA ALA A 31 0.46 10.17 -18.96
C ALA A 31 -0.62 9.71 -19.97
N LEU A 32 -1.04 10.60 -20.88
CA LEU A 32 -2.00 10.27 -21.93
C LEU A 32 -1.44 9.28 -22.93
N SER A 33 -0.16 9.36 -23.28
CA SER A 33 0.51 8.42 -24.19
C SER A 33 0.51 6.98 -23.67
N LEU A 34 0.34 6.79 -22.35
CA LEU A 34 0.27 5.49 -21.71
C LEU A 34 -1.16 4.93 -21.61
N HIS A 35 -2.16 5.78 -21.80
CA HIS A 35 -3.55 5.42 -21.62
C HIS A 35 -4.05 4.51 -22.76
N PRO A 36 -4.68 3.35 -22.46
CA PRO A 36 -5.09 2.36 -23.47
C PRO A 36 -5.90 2.95 -24.64
N LEU A 37 -6.86 3.83 -24.32
CA LEU A 37 -7.67 4.53 -25.35
C LEU A 37 -6.83 5.34 -26.35
N PHE A 38 -5.75 5.98 -25.90
CA PHE A 38 -4.90 6.80 -26.77
C PHE A 38 -3.86 5.96 -27.52
N LYS A 39 -3.60 4.73 -27.06
CA LYS A 39 -2.80 3.73 -27.78
C LYS A 39 -3.60 2.93 -28.80
N HIS A 40 -4.93 3.03 -28.77
CA HIS A 40 -5.83 2.12 -29.50
C HIS A 40 -5.59 0.64 -29.16
N GLU A 41 -5.17 0.37 -27.92
CA GLU A 41 -4.93 -0.97 -27.40
C GLU A 41 -6.01 -1.32 -26.37
N ARG A 42 -6.46 -2.57 -26.36
CA ARG A 42 -7.31 -3.07 -25.27
C ARG A 42 -6.41 -3.27 -24.05
N ALA A 43 -6.80 -2.73 -22.90
CA ALA A 43 -6.12 -3.05 -21.66
C ALA A 43 -6.36 -4.54 -21.34
N GLU A 44 -5.34 -5.37 -21.57
CA GLU A 44 -5.39 -6.80 -21.25
C GLU A 44 -5.19 -7.03 -19.74
N ASP A 45 -4.45 -6.15 -19.09
CA ASP A 45 -4.10 -6.22 -17.66
C ASP A 45 -4.18 -4.84 -17.01
N LEU A 46 -5.19 -4.66 -16.15
CA LEU A 46 -5.42 -3.45 -15.34
C LEU A 46 -4.87 -3.60 -13.92
N THR A 47 -4.00 -4.58 -13.65
CA THR A 47 -3.33 -4.68 -12.36
C THR A 47 -2.32 -3.55 -12.19
N VAL A 48 -2.25 -2.98 -11.00
CA VAL A 48 -1.20 -2.03 -10.62
C VAL A 48 0.00 -2.85 -10.18
N PRO A 49 1.13 -2.84 -10.91
CA PRO A 49 2.31 -3.57 -10.48
C PRO A 49 2.79 -3.09 -9.11
N ALA A 50 3.17 -4.03 -8.24
CA ALA A 50 3.77 -3.70 -6.97
C ALA A 50 5.14 -3.03 -7.19
N CYS A 51 5.35 -1.86 -6.61
CA CYS A 51 6.65 -1.18 -6.60
C CYS A 51 6.76 -0.21 -5.41
N GLY A 52 7.97 0.11 -4.97
CA GLY A 52 8.26 1.13 -3.96
C GLY A 52 9.20 2.21 -4.50
N LEU A 53 9.38 3.26 -3.70
CA LEU A 53 10.49 4.19 -3.86
C LEU A 53 11.62 3.76 -2.91
N GLU A 54 12.84 3.78 -3.42
CA GLU A 54 14.09 3.50 -2.71
C GLU A 54 15.05 4.66 -2.93
N ASP A 55 16.00 4.82 -2.01
CA ASP A 55 17.05 5.85 -2.06
C ASP A 55 16.49 7.26 -2.31
N LEU A 56 15.32 7.58 -1.75
CA LEU A 56 14.61 8.83 -2.03
C LEU A 56 15.31 10.02 -1.36
N ARG A 57 15.73 10.99 -2.18
CA ARG A 57 16.47 12.18 -1.74
C ARG A 57 15.74 13.44 -2.16
N PHE A 58 15.75 14.39 -1.23
CA PHE A 58 15.23 15.75 -1.40
C PHE A 58 16.34 16.74 -1.08
N GLU A 59 16.65 17.60 -2.05
CA GLU A 59 17.71 18.59 -1.97
C GLU A 59 17.24 19.95 -2.50
N HIS A 60 17.75 21.04 -1.93
CA HIS A 60 17.51 22.38 -2.45
C HIS A 60 18.71 22.77 -3.31
N VAL A 61 18.53 22.80 -4.64
CA VAL A 61 19.59 23.04 -5.61
C VAL A 61 19.14 24.13 -6.56
N LEU A 62 19.92 25.22 -6.65
CA LEU A 62 19.68 26.33 -7.58
C LEU A 62 18.24 26.90 -7.53
N GLY A 63 17.68 27.06 -6.33
CA GLY A 63 16.33 27.61 -6.14
C GLY A 63 15.19 26.63 -6.45
N LYS A 64 15.50 25.35 -6.66
CA LYS A 64 14.52 24.30 -6.96
C LYS A 64 14.62 23.17 -5.94
N LEU A 65 13.51 22.44 -5.79
CA LEU A 65 13.50 21.18 -5.08
C LEU A 65 13.92 20.06 -6.03
N LEU A 66 15.13 19.53 -5.86
CA LEU A 66 15.59 18.35 -6.56
C LEU A 66 15.06 17.10 -5.84
N VAL A 67 14.37 16.25 -6.59
CA VAL A 67 13.81 14.98 -6.13
C VAL A 67 14.47 13.88 -6.94
N SER A 68 15.17 12.96 -6.28
CA SER A 68 15.80 11.82 -6.94
C SER A 68 15.59 10.55 -6.14
N GLY A 69 15.62 9.41 -6.80
CA GLY A 69 15.54 8.11 -6.15
C GLY A 69 15.44 7.00 -7.16
N ARG A 70 14.96 5.85 -6.70
CA ARG A 70 14.79 4.66 -7.53
C ARG A 70 13.38 4.09 -7.33
N VAL A 71 12.71 3.74 -8.41
CA VAL A 71 11.49 2.92 -8.36
C VAL A 71 11.85 1.45 -8.54
N SER A 72 11.35 0.60 -7.65
CA SER A 72 11.75 -0.81 -7.59
C SER A 72 10.57 -1.72 -7.23
N PRO A 73 10.32 -2.81 -7.98
CA PRO A 73 11.00 -3.18 -9.23
C PRO A 73 10.78 -2.15 -10.35
N ALA A 74 11.82 -1.95 -11.19
CA ALA A 74 11.76 -1.02 -12.32
C ALA A 74 10.99 -1.59 -13.52
N LYS A 75 10.83 -2.92 -13.58
CA LYS A 75 10.21 -3.62 -14.71
C LYS A 75 8.78 -3.10 -14.94
N GLY A 76 8.51 -2.67 -16.17
CA GLY A 76 7.19 -2.19 -16.57
C GLY A 76 6.93 -0.71 -16.27
N VAL A 77 7.81 -0.03 -15.51
CA VAL A 77 7.72 1.42 -15.32
C VAL A 77 8.09 2.12 -16.63
N ALA A 78 7.25 3.06 -17.04
CA ALA A 78 7.44 3.86 -18.24
C ALA A 78 8.11 5.22 -17.95
N GLY A 79 7.93 5.75 -16.74
CA GLY A 79 8.42 7.07 -16.36
C GLY A 79 7.76 7.59 -15.08
N MET A 80 8.28 8.69 -14.56
CA MET A 80 7.78 9.35 -13.35
C MET A 80 7.09 10.66 -13.70
N VAL A 81 6.00 10.95 -13.00
CA VAL A 81 5.31 12.24 -13.05
C VAL A 81 5.23 12.82 -11.65
N PHE A 82 5.44 14.13 -11.55
CA PHE A 82 5.42 14.87 -10.30
C PHE A 82 4.34 15.94 -10.39
N TYR A 83 3.55 16.09 -9.33
CA TYR A 83 2.64 17.22 -9.17
C TYR A 83 3.01 17.94 -7.89
N HIS A 84 3.29 19.24 -7.99
CA HIS A 84 3.55 20.09 -6.84
C HIS A 84 2.35 21.00 -6.66
N ASP A 85 1.51 20.72 -5.67
CA ASP A 85 0.21 21.37 -5.47
C ASP A 85 0.24 22.25 -4.23
N LYS A 86 -0.38 23.43 -4.31
CA LYS A 86 -0.44 24.37 -3.18
C LYS A 86 -1.62 23.98 -2.28
N LEU A 87 -1.36 23.88 -0.98
CA LEU A 87 -2.38 23.59 0.03
C LEU A 87 -3.03 24.88 0.59
N PRO A 88 -4.31 24.82 0.99
CA PRO A 88 -5.23 23.70 0.80
C PRO A 88 -5.61 23.54 -0.68
N THR A 89 -5.72 22.30 -1.15
CA THR A 89 -6.21 22.02 -2.51
C THR A 89 -7.62 22.62 -2.62
N GLY A 90 -7.82 23.61 -3.48
CA GLY A 90 -9.10 24.32 -3.58
C GLY A 90 -10.29 23.40 -3.91
N VAL A 91 -11.49 23.99 -4.00
CA VAL A 91 -12.76 23.28 -4.29
C VAL A 91 -12.66 22.40 -5.56
N ASN A 92 -11.77 22.76 -6.49
CA ASN A 92 -11.45 22.01 -7.71
C ASN A 92 -10.16 21.20 -7.56
N LYS A 93 -10.10 20.27 -6.59
CA LYS A 93 -9.15 19.13 -6.47
C LYS A 93 -8.06 19.10 -7.55
N ASP A 94 -6.81 19.40 -7.19
CA ASP A 94 -5.55 19.31 -7.98
C ASP A 94 -5.41 20.02 -9.34
N TYR A 95 -6.39 20.82 -9.80
CA TYR A 95 -6.36 21.52 -11.09
C TYR A 95 -5.22 22.54 -11.28
N ASP A 96 -4.64 23.04 -10.18
CA ASP A 96 -3.63 24.10 -10.19
C ASP A 96 -2.21 23.58 -9.92
N ALA A 97 -2.03 22.26 -9.84
CA ALA A 97 -0.73 21.67 -9.55
C ALA A 97 0.27 21.91 -10.69
N TRP A 98 1.52 22.19 -10.33
CA TRP A 98 2.62 22.28 -11.29
C TRP A 98 3.10 20.88 -11.66
N PRO A 99 3.01 20.45 -12.94
CA PRO A 99 3.30 19.09 -13.32
C PRO A 99 4.68 18.96 -13.98
N TYR A 100 5.43 17.91 -13.62
CA TYR A 100 6.76 17.61 -14.16
C TYR A 100 6.86 16.14 -14.56
N HIS A 101 7.78 15.83 -15.46
CA HIS A 101 8.02 14.46 -15.94
C HIS A 101 9.51 14.16 -15.91
N ALA A 102 9.88 13.01 -15.36
CA ALA A 102 11.22 12.48 -15.43
C ALA A 102 11.24 11.10 -16.10
N PRO A 103 12.21 10.85 -17.00
CA PRO A 103 12.48 9.51 -17.47
C PRO A 103 13.00 8.63 -16.32
N VAL A 104 12.88 7.32 -16.51
CA VAL A 104 13.39 6.29 -15.60
C VAL A 104 14.38 5.45 -16.39
N ASP A 105 15.57 5.18 -15.82
CA ASP A 105 16.56 4.33 -16.46
C ASP A 105 16.27 2.83 -16.28
N ALA A 106 17.13 1.96 -16.81
CA ALA A 106 16.95 0.51 -16.75
C ALA A 106 16.95 -0.03 -15.31
N GLU A 107 17.63 0.65 -14.39
CA GLU A 107 17.70 0.29 -12.98
C GLU A 107 16.55 0.86 -12.16
N GLY A 108 15.73 1.75 -12.74
CA GLY A 108 14.63 2.42 -12.04
C GLY A 108 14.98 3.80 -11.49
N ARG A 109 16.16 4.34 -11.75
CA ARG A 109 16.59 5.63 -11.20
C ARG A 109 15.91 6.79 -11.93
N PHE A 110 15.55 7.82 -11.17
CA PHE A 110 14.96 9.04 -11.66
C PHE A 110 15.52 10.26 -10.94
N VAL A 111 15.46 11.40 -11.62
CA VAL A 111 15.76 12.72 -11.05
C VAL A 111 14.85 13.76 -11.67
N GLN A 112 14.28 14.64 -10.84
CA GLN A 112 13.44 15.74 -11.27
C GLN A 112 13.68 16.98 -10.43
N ALA A 113 13.87 18.13 -11.08
CA ALA A 113 13.81 19.43 -10.42
C ALA A 113 12.38 19.98 -10.48
N VAL A 114 11.85 20.36 -9.32
CA VAL A 114 10.49 20.90 -9.13
C VAL A 114 10.61 22.36 -8.70
N ASP A 115 9.82 23.24 -9.32
CA ASP A 115 9.84 24.67 -8.99
C ASP A 115 9.20 24.94 -7.63
N LEU A 116 9.65 26.01 -6.98
CA LEU A 116 9.12 26.52 -5.72
C LEU A 116 8.32 27.80 -6.04
N PRO A 117 6.99 27.73 -6.24
CA PRO A 117 6.23 28.83 -6.85
C PRO A 117 5.89 29.97 -5.87
N GLY A 118 5.99 29.75 -4.56
CA GLY A 118 5.79 30.79 -3.56
C GLY A 118 5.67 30.21 -2.15
N ALA A 119 5.78 31.03 -1.13
CA ALA A 119 5.62 30.59 0.26
C ALA A 119 4.24 29.96 0.53
N GLY A 120 4.21 29.01 1.47
CA GLY A 120 3.01 28.30 1.91
C GLY A 120 3.22 26.79 1.99
N GLU A 121 2.15 26.07 2.31
CA GLU A 121 2.16 24.59 2.37
C GLU A 121 1.89 23.99 0.99
N TYR A 122 2.56 22.88 0.69
CA TYR A 122 2.46 22.18 -0.58
C TYR A 122 2.43 20.66 -0.40
N ALA A 123 1.69 20.00 -1.29
CA ALA A 123 1.75 18.57 -1.48
C ALA A 123 2.61 18.26 -2.73
N LEU A 124 3.65 17.46 -2.55
CA LEU A 124 4.43 16.87 -3.63
C LEU A 124 3.94 15.44 -3.88
N HIS A 125 3.32 15.22 -5.02
CA HIS A 125 2.93 13.90 -5.48
C HIS A 125 3.97 13.35 -6.45
N VAL A 126 4.49 12.17 -6.14
CA VAL A 126 5.41 11.41 -7.00
C VAL A 126 4.65 10.21 -7.54
N ILE A 127 4.62 10.02 -8.86
CA ILE A 127 3.77 9.02 -9.49
C ILE A 127 4.58 8.20 -10.49
N ALA A 128 4.68 6.89 -10.26
CA ALA A 128 5.18 5.95 -11.25
C ALA A 128 4.03 5.58 -12.21
N TYR A 129 4.24 5.78 -13.50
CA TYR A 129 3.34 5.29 -14.53
C TYR A 129 3.89 4.04 -15.18
N PHE A 130 3.04 3.05 -15.38
CA PHE A 130 3.38 1.77 -15.98
C PHE A 130 2.99 1.72 -17.45
N ARG A 131 3.64 0.83 -18.21
CA ARG A 131 3.36 0.65 -19.65
C ARG A 131 1.94 0.18 -19.94
N ASN A 132 1.28 -0.49 -18.99
CA ASN A 132 -0.13 -0.87 -19.08
C ASN A 132 -1.11 0.28 -18.78
N GLY A 133 -0.61 1.51 -18.52
CA GLY A 133 -1.43 2.69 -18.25
C GLY A 133 -1.82 2.84 -16.78
N MET A 134 -1.53 1.86 -15.93
CA MET A 134 -1.75 1.95 -14.49
C MET A 134 -0.71 2.88 -13.84
N LYS A 135 -0.98 3.31 -12.61
CA LYS A 135 -0.10 4.21 -11.86
C LYS A 135 -0.07 3.91 -10.37
N ARG A 136 1.05 4.21 -9.72
CA ARG A 136 1.19 4.20 -8.26
C ARG A 136 1.65 5.58 -7.80
N LYS A 137 1.00 6.12 -6.76
CA LYS A 137 1.18 7.49 -6.26
C LYS A 137 1.73 7.46 -4.82
N TRP A 138 2.75 8.26 -4.57
CA TRP A 138 3.23 8.64 -3.24
C TRP A 138 3.00 10.14 -3.05
N SER A 139 2.69 10.55 -1.82
CA SER A 139 2.42 11.95 -1.50
C SER A 139 3.25 12.37 -0.30
N PHE A 140 3.89 13.52 -0.41
CA PHE A 140 4.71 14.13 0.63
C PHE A 140 4.21 15.54 0.86
N THR A 141 4.24 16.03 2.10
CA THR A 141 3.84 17.42 2.40
C THR A 141 5.04 18.20 2.88
N HIS A 142 5.17 19.44 2.44
CA HIS A 142 6.18 20.35 2.97
C HIS A 142 5.75 21.80 2.88
N GLU A 143 6.44 22.64 3.65
CA GLU A 143 6.30 24.09 3.55
C GLU A 143 7.37 24.66 2.61
N ILE A 144 7.02 25.68 1.83
CA ILE A 144 7.98 26.59 1.19
C ILE A 144 8.05 27.83 2.08
N THR A 145 9.23 28.13 2.60
CA THR A 145 9.43 29.28 3.47
C THR A 145 9.35 30.60 2.70
N GLY A 146 9.24 31.72 3.41
CA GLY A 146 9.33 33.07 2.82
C GLY A 146 10.62 33.34 2.05
N GLU A 147 11.69 32.57 2.32
CA GLU A 147 12.97 32.63 1.61
C GLU A 147 13.03 31.71 0.36
N MET A 148 11.88 31.17 -0.07
CA MET A 148 11.78 30.24 -1.20
C MET A 148 12.61 28.97 -0.99
N LYS A 149 12.69 28.47 0.25
CA LYS A 149 13.36 27.22 0.59
C LYS A 149 12.33 26.14 0.90
N PRO A 150 12.52 24.89 0.44
CA PRO A 150 11.64 23.78 0.77
C PRO A 150 11.92 23.25 2.19
N GLY A 151 10.87 22.82 2.89
CA GLY A 151 10.93 22.10 4.16
C GLY A 151 11.49 20.69 4.01
N LEU A 152 12.80 20.59 3.73
CA LEU A 152 13.49 19.32 3.46
C LEU A 152 13.37 18.30 4.59
N ALA A 153 13.30 18.74 5.85
CA ALA A 153 13.15 17.86 7.00
C ALA A 153 11.84 17.05 6.96
N ALA A 154 10.73 17.70 6.59
CA ALA A 154 9.42 17.04 6.45
C ALA A 154 9.43 16.03 5.29
N LEU A 155 9.98 16.43 4.13
CA LEU A 155 10.09 15.56 2.97
C LEU A 155 10.96 14.33 3.25
N ARG A 156 12.12 14.51 3.89
CA ARG A 156 13.03 13.42 4.25
C ARG A 156 12.41 12.49 5.29
N ARG A 157 11.69 13.04 6.26
CA ARG A 157 10.91 12.27 7.23
C ARG A 157 9.92 11.36 6.53
N ASP A 158 9.08 11.93 5.68
CA ASP A 158 8.02 11.18 5.00
C ASP A 158 8.62 10.17 3.99
N GLY A 159 9.74 10.52 3.36
CA GLY A 159 10.50 9.64 2.47
C GLY A 159 11.08 8.42 3.18
N LEU A 160 11.90 8.63 4.20
CA LEU A 160 12.54 7.54 4.96
C LEU A 160 11.51 6.70 5.72
N TRP A 161 10.41 7.31 6.17
CA TRP A 161 9.27 6.57 6.70
C TRP A 161 8.62 5.68 5.65
N GLY A 162 8.43 6.18 4.43
CA GLY A 162 7.95 5.38 3.29
C GLY A 162 8.85 4.20 2.95
N GLU A 163 10.18 4.37 3.04
CA GLU A 163 11.15 3.27 2.85
C GLU A 163 11.05 2.21 3.95
N LEU A 164 10.89 2.62 5.21
CA LEU A 164 10.66 1.69 6.33
C LEU A 164 9.38 0.86 6.11
N ILE A 165 8.28 1.49 5.68
CA ILE A 165 7.03 0.81 5.35
C ILE A 165 7.25 -0.16 4.18
N ALA A 166 7.94 0.27 3.13
CA ALA A 166 8.21 -0.58 1.96
C ALA A 166 9.08 -1.78 2.32
N ALA A 167 10.07 -1.62 3.20
CA ALA A 167 10.88 -2.72 3.73
C ALA A 167 10.02 -3.71 4.52
N TRP A 168 9.11 -3.22 5.36
CA TRP A 168 8.15 -4.05 6.08
C TRP A 168 7.18 -4.78 5.15
N ASP A 169 6.65 -4.12 4.12
CA ASP A 169 5.76 -4.73 3.12
C ASP A 169 6.45 -5.89 2.41
N ARG A 170 7.74 -5.74 2.10
CA ARG A 170 8.59 -6.80 1.55
C ARG A 170 9.04 -7.85 2.57
N LYS A 171 8.78 -7.60 3.85
CA LYS A 171 9.25 -8.40 4.98
C LYS A 171 10.78 -8.57 4.97
N ASP A 172 11.49 -7.52 4.58
CA ASP A 172 12.95 -7.46 4.61
C ASP A 172 13.40 -6.88 5.95
N THR A 173 13.63 -7.77 6.92
CA THR A 173 13.97 -7.39 8.28
C THR A 173 15.30 -6.64 8.39
N ALA A 174 16.25 -6.91 7.49
CA ALA A 174 17.52 -6.19 7.45
C ALA A 174 17.31 -4.73 7.04
N LEU A 175 16.54 -4.48 5.98
CA LEU A 175 16.17 -3.12 5.58
C LEU A 175 15.30 -2.43 6.63
N VAL A 176 14.34 -3.13 7.24
CA VAL A 176 13.53 -2.58 8.34
C VAL A 176 14.44 -2.09 9.47
N GLN A 177 15.42 -2.89 9.89
CA GLN A 177 16.37 -2.51 10.95
C GLN A 177 17.23 -1.30 10.53
N GLN A 178 17.75 -1.30 9.30
CA GLN A 178 18.57 -0.21 8.78
C GLN A 178 17.79 1.12 8.74
N HIS A 179 16.58 1.13 8.16
CA HIS A 179 15.77 2.34 8.09
C HIS A 179 15.28 2.76 9.48
N ALA A 180 14.94 1.82 10.36
CA ALA A 180 14.57 2.08 11.75
C ALA A 180 15.64 2.86 12.52
N GLU A 181 16.91 2.47 12.38
CA GLU A 181 18.03 3.17 13.01
C GLU A 181 18.17 4.60 12.49
N GLN A 182 18.06 4.80 11.17
CA GLN A 182 18.13 6.12 10.55
C GLN A 182 16.97 7.02 11.00
N VAL A 183 15.75 6.48 11.06
CA VAL A 183 14.55 7.21 11.52
C VAL A 183 14.70 7.60 12.98
N THR A 184 15.15 6.68 13.84
CA THR A 184 15.31 6.94 15.29
C THR A 184 16.41 7.96 15.55
N ALA A 185 17.49 7.95 14.77
CA ALA A 185 18.58 8.92 14.88
C ALA A 185 18.13 10.35 14.49
N GLN A 186 17.25 10.47 13.49
CA GLN A 186 16.75 11.77 13.01
C GLN A 186 15.52 12.26 13.79
N TRP A 187 14.66 11.35 14.27
CA TRP A 187 13.40 11.63 14.98
C TRP A 187 13.25 10.73 16.21
N PRO A 188 13.96 11.05 17.31
CA PRO A 188 13.89 10.27 18.55
C PRO A 188 12.48 10.11 19.12
N GLU A 189 11.59 11.07 18.86
CA GLU A 189 10.18 11.02 19.27
C GLU A 189 9.39 9.87 18.63
N ARG A 190 9.86 9.31 17.50
CA ARG A 190 9.24 8.17 16.81
C ARG A 190 9.77 6.82 17.27
N LYS A 191 10.65 6.78 18.27
CA LYS A 191 11.33 5.55 18.72
C LYS A 191 10.36 4.41 19.03
N GLU A 192 9.22 4.67 19.68
CA GLU A 192 8.24 3.63 19.98
C GLU A 192 7.56 3.07 18.71
N GLN A 193 7.18 3.95 17.79
CA GLN A 193 6.58 3.61 16.51
C GLN A 193 7.52 2.71 15.69
N VAL A 194 8.80 3.09 15.63
CA VAL A 194 9.85 2.33 14.96
C VAL A 194 10.11 0.99 15.65
N ALA A 195 10.15 0.96 16.99
CA ALA A 195 10.36 -0.27 17.75
C ALA A 195 9.29 -1.32 17.47
N ARG A 196 8.03 -0.91 17.22
CA ARG A 196 6.95 -1.83 16.80
C ARG A 196 7.25 -2.51 15.47
N PHE A 197 7.66 -1.75 14.46
CA PHE A 197 8.05 -2.32 13.16
C PHE A 197 9.19 -3.33 13.30
N VAL A 198 10.24 -2.97 14.05
CA VAL A 198 11.38 -3.85 14.29
C VAL A 198 10.96 -5.12 15.01
N ALA A 199 10.10 -5.02 16.03
CA ALA A 199 9.61 -6.18 16.77
C ALA A 199 8.80 -7.12 15.88
N LEU A 200 7.91 -6.58 15.04
CA LEU A 200 7.10 -7.38 14.11
C LEU A 200 7.94 -8.01 13.00
N ALA A 201 8.96 -7.31 12.48
CA ALA A 201 9.91 -7.86 11.51
C ALA A 201 10.69 -9.04 12.08
N LYS A 202 11.20 -8.90 13.31
CA LYS A 202 11.88 -9.99 14.02
C LYS A 202 10.96 -11.19 14.29
N ALA A 203 9.72 -10.93 14.69
CA ALA A 203 8.73 -12.00 14.88
C ALA A 203 8.50 -12.75 13.56
N TRP A 204 8.23 -12.03 12.47
CA TRP A 204 8.04 -12.60 11.14
C TRP A 204 9.23 -13.44 10.66
N ASP A 205 10.45 -12.96 10.90
CA ASP A 205 11.67 -13.69 10.58
C ASP A 205 11.79 -15.01 11.35
N SER A 206 11.29 -15.06 12.59
CA SER A 206 11.30 -16.29 13.38
C SER A 206 10.21 -17.29 12.98
N PHE A 207 9.18 -16.86 12.25
CA PHE A 207 8.04 -17.71 11.97
C PHE A 207 8.40 -18.85 11.01
N PRO A 208 7.98 -20.10 11.31
CA PRO A 208 8.20 -21.22 10.41
C PRO A 208 7.25 -21.14 9.21
N LEU A 209 7.66 -21.74 8.09
CA LEU A 209 6.75 -22.08 6.99
C LEU A 209 5.93 -23.31 7.41
N PRO A 210 4.58 -23.33 7.26
CA PRO A 210 3.76 -24.47 7.67
C PRO A 210 4.22 -25.81 7.06
N ALA A 211 4.65 -25.82 5.80
CA ALA A 211 5.21 -27.00 5.14
C ALA A 211 6.54 -27.51 5.72
N LEU A 212 7.28 -26.69 6.47
CA LEU A 212 8.57 -27.06 7.06
C LEU A 212 8.46 -27.40 8.56
N VAL A 213 7.30 -27.24 9.18
CA VAL A 213 7.09 -27.58 10.59
C VAL A 213 7.22 -29.11 10.81
N PRO A 214 8.06 -29.57 11.76
CA PRO A 214 8.28 -30.99 12.04
C PRO A 214 6.99 -31.76 12.37
N GLU A 215 6.92 -33.04 11.97
CA GLU A 215 5.75 -33.94 12.21
C GLU A 215 5.37 -34.14 13.68
N ALA A 216 6.33 -33.93 14.58
CA ALA A 216 6.11 -33.97 16.03
C ALA A 216 5.12 -32.88 16.50
N THR A 217 5.12 -31.71 15.83
CA THR A 217 4.18 -30.62 16.14
C THR A 217 2.81 -30.95 15.54
N LYS A 218 1.83 -31.23 16.40
CA LYS A 218 0.48 -31.66 15.97
C LYS A 218 -0.47 -30.53 15.63
N GLN A 219 -0.21 -29.33 16.14
CA GLN A 219 -1.01 -28.15 15.87
C GLN A 219 -0.13 -26.90 15.82
N ILE A 220 -0.47 -25.96 14.93
CA ILE A 220 0.17 -24.63 14.84
C ILE A 220 -0.88 -23.54 14.64
N SER A 221 -0.57 -22.32 15.10
CA SER A 221 -1.32 -21.11 14.73
C SER A 221 -0.80 -20.57 13.39
N LEU A 222 -1.71 -20.19 12.48
CA LEU A 222 -1.34 -19.57 11.22
C LEU A 222 -0.85 -18.11 11.38
N SER A 223 -1.27 -17.41 12.43
CA SER A 223 -0.76 -16.06 12.72
C SER A 223 0.67 -16.05 13.24
N GLY A 224 1.17 -17.20 13.73
CA GLY A 224 2.57 -17.43 14.10
C GLY A 224 3.38 -18.16 13.04
N THR A 225 2.97 -18.12 11.77
CA THR A 225 3.64 -18.79 10.64
C THR A 225 3.78 -17.84 9.46
N ARG A 226 4.69 -18.17 8.54
CA ARG A 226 4.88 -17.39 7.31
C ARG A 226 3.82 -17.77 6.26
N TRP A 227 3.11 -16.76 5.76
CA TRP A 227 2.38 -16.82 4.49
C TRP A 227 3.31 -16.56 3.30
N GLN A 228 2.96 -17.09 2.12
CA GLN A 228 3.63 -16.82 0.84
C GLN A 228 3.24 -15.46 0.26
N ALA A 229 1.96 -15.12 0.38
CA ALA A 229 1.38 -13.87 -0.11
C ALA A 229 0.23 -13.46 0.80
N ALA A 230 0.05 -12.16 0.97
CA ALA A 230 -1.09 -11.60 1.66
C ALA A 230 -1.50 -10.25 1.10
N SER A 231 -2.79 -9.96 1.12
CA SER A 231 -3.36 -8.67 0.71
C SER A 231 -4.57 -8.33 1.57
N VAL A 232 -4.75 -7.04 1.85
CA VAL A 232 -5.95 -6.48 2.48
C VAL A 232 -6.33 -5.20 1.76
N ALA A 233 -7.60 -4.84 1.74
CA ALA A 233 -8.06 -3.64 1.05
C ALA A 233 -7.80 -2.34 1.83
N TRP A 234 -7.66 -2.44 3.15
CA TRP A 234 -7.38 -1.30 4.03
C TRP A 234 -6.21 -1.61 4.95
N TYR A 235 -5.37 -0.61 5.20
CA TYR A 235 -4.07 -0.75 5.88
C TYR A 235 -3.16 -1.80 5.22
N ILE A 236 -2.54 -2.66 6.02
CA ILE A 236 -1.53 -3.62 5.62
C ILE A 236 -1.81 -4.99 6.27
N PRO A 237 -1.43 -6.10 5.63
CA PRO A 237 -1.55 -7.42 6.27
C PRO A 237 -0.76 -7.48 7.57
N SER A 238 -1.42 -7.89 8.65
CA SER A 238 -0.83 -7.99 9.98
C SER A 238 -1.34 -9.22 10.74
N PHE A 239 -0.48 -9.76 11.59
CA PHE A 239 -0.78 -10.86 12.51
C PHE A 239 -0.91 -10.33 13.93
N ASP A 240 -1.74 -10.97 14.75
CA ASP A 240 -1.92 -10.75 16.19
C ASP A 240 -2.30 -9.31 16.61
N GLY A 241 -2.71 -8.48 15.64
CA GLY A 241 -3.14 -7.11 15.82
C GLY A 241 -3.41 -6.42 14.48
N ILE A 242 -4.01 -5.23 14.54
CA ILE A 242 -4.28 -4.36 13.39
C ILE A 242 -3.22 -3.27 13.38
N LEU A 243 -2.28 -3.36 12.43
CA LEU A 243 -1.21 -2.40 12.29
C LEU A 243 -1.61 -1.32 11.29
N THR A 244 -1.54 -0.05 11.70
CA THR A 244 -1.65 1.04 10.73
C THR A 244 -0.42 1.02 9.81
N PRO A 245 -0.51 1.47 8.53
CA PRO A 245 0.62 1.45 7.61
C PRO A 245 1.84 2.19 8.14
N ASP A 246 1.65 3.17 9.01
CA ASP A 246 2.71 3.90 9.68
C ASP A 246 3.02 3.37 11.08
N ALA A 247 2.50 2.24 11.55
CA ALA A 247 2.67 1.73 12.92
C ALA A 247 2.39 2.75 14.06
N SER A 248 1.69 3.85 13.78
CA SER A 248 1.26 4.80 14.81
C SER A 248 0.35 4.10 15.82
N SER A 249 -0.45 3.13 15.35
CA SER A 249 -1.27 2.25 16.16
C SER A 249 -1.03 0.77 15.83
N TYR A 250 -1.13 -0.07 16.86
CA TYR A 250 -1.19 -1.51 16.76
C TYR A 250 -2.32 -2.00 17.68
N GLU A 251 -3.50 -2.15 17.10
CA GLU A 251 -4.71 -2.40 17.86
C GLU A 251 -4.90 -3.90 18.11
N PRO A 252 -5.37 -4.30 19.30
CA PRO A 252 -5.70 -5.68 19.55
C PRO A 252 -6.83 -6.17 18.63
N LEU A 253 -6.77 -7.45 18.26
CA LEU A 253 -7.88 -8.11 17.57
C LEU A 253 -9.02 -8.35 18.56
N GLN A 254 -10.22 -7.87 18.25
CA GLN A 254 -11.35 -7.92 19.17
C GLN A 254 -12.65 -8.24 18.44
N SER A 255 -13.37 -9.24 18.93
CA SER A 255 -14.77 -9.43 18.58
C SER A 255 -15.67 -8.61 19.51
N THR A 256 -16.98 -8.66 19.30
CA THR A 256 -17.95 -8.10 20.25
C THR A 256 -17.90 -8.77 21.64
N ALA A 257 -17.36 -10.00 21.73
CA ALA A 257 -17.33 -10.78 22.96
C ALA A 257 -15.99 -10.72 23.70
N LYS A 258 -14.86 -10.72 22.99
CA LYS A 258 -13.54 -10.83 23.63
C LYS A 258 -12.38 -10.31 22.78
N VAL A 259 -11.24 -10.11 23.44
CA VAL A 259 -9.95 -9.85 22.81
C VAL A 259 -9.29 -11.18 22.45
N HIS A 260 -8.68 -11.25 21.28
CA HIS A 260 -7.88 -12.39 20.81
C HIS A 260 -6.42 -12.01 20.75
N SER A 261 -5.55 -12.86 21.33
CA SER A 261 -4.10 -12.70 21.24
C SER A 261 -3.53 -13.16 19.91
N HIS A 262 -4.26 -14.01 19.18
CA HIS A 262 -3.82 -14.55 17.90
C HIS A 262 -4.85 -14.34 16.80
N GLY A 263 -4.38 -13.97 15.62
CA GLY A 263 -5.23 -13.86 14.43
C GLY A 263 -4.60 -13.12 13.27
N LEU A 264 -5.37 -12.97 12.19
CA LEU A 264 -4.97 -12.26 10.97
C LEU A 264 -5.98 -11.15 10.69
N TYR A 265 -5.50 -9.93 10.49
CA TYR A 265 -6.31 -8.82 10.02
C TYR A 265 -6.59 -8.97 8.52
N ALA A 266 -7.85 -8.97 8.11
CA ALA A 266 -8.27 -9.33 6.75
C ALA A 266 -9.35 -8.39 6.22
N HIS A 267 -9.12 -7.07 6.29
CA HIS A 267 -10.11 -6.13 5.76
C HIS A 267 -10.46 -6.42 4.30
N ALA A 268 -11.73 -6.71 4.02
CA ALA A 268 -12.15 -7.23 2.73
C ALA A 268 -12.04 -6.17 1.61
N GLU A 269 -11.71 -6.53 0.37
CA GLU A 269 -11.26 -7.85 -0.07
C GLU A 269 -9.84 -8.18 0.43
N ALA A 270 -9.67 -9.39 0.98
CA ALA A 270 -8.40 -9.85 1.53
C ALA A 270 -8.09 -11.30 1.18
N SER A 271 -6.80 -11.63 1.12
CA SER A 271 -6.29 -12.99 0.90
C SER A 271 -5.02 -13.25 1.72
N TYR A 272 -4.84 -14.47 2.18
CA TYR A 272 -3.60 -14.99 2.77
C TYR A 272 -3.33 -16.39 2.21
N ALA A 273 -2.20 -16.59 1.53
CA ALA A 273 -1.80 -17.86 0.92
C ALA A 273 -0.67 -18.52 1.71
N TYR A 274 -0.78 -19.82 1.99
CA TYR A 274 0.18 -20.60 2.78
C TYR A 274 0.62 -21.89 2.06
N GLU A 275 1.93 -22.20 2.12
CA GLU A 275 2.44 -23.53 1.72
C GLU A 275 2.20 -24.52 2.87
N LEU A 276 1.32 -25.48 2.66
CA LEU A 276 1.04 -26.57 3.59
C LEU A 276 1.88 -27.82 3.27
N GLY A 277 2.26 -28.01 2.00
CA GLY A 277 3.04 -29.17 1.54
C GLY A 277 2.36 -30.53 1.79
N GLY A 278 1.02 -30.58 1.87
CA GLY A 278 0.26 -31.81 2.09
C GLY A 278 0.36 -32.40 3.50
N LYS A 279 0.98 -31.70 4.46
CA LYS A 279 1.33 -32.24 5.79
C LYS A 279 0.28 -32.05 6.88
N TRP A 280 -0.81 -31.35 6.58
CA TRP A 280 -1.85 -31.00 7.53
C TRP A 280 -3.16 -31.68 7.14
N LYS A 281 -4.05 -31.89 8.11
CA LYS A 281 -5.36 -32.54 7.89
C LYS A 281 -6.52 -31.64 8.20
N THR A 282 -6.39 -30.75 9.18
CA THR A 282 -7.49 -29.89 9.60
C THR A 282 -7.07 -28.43 9.60
N PHE A 283 -8.00 -27.58 9.16
CA PHE A 283 -7.97 -26.15 9.39
C PHE A 283 -9.17 -25.76 10.26
N ALA A 284 -8.96 -24.87 11.23
CA ALA A 284 -10.04 -24.31 12.05
C ALA A 284 -9.73 -22.86 12.44
N ALA A 285 -10.75 -22.00 12.46
CA ALA A 285 -10.67 -20.64 12.96
C ALA A 285 -12.02 -20.19 13.55
N GLN A 286 -11.97 -19.19 14.43
CA GLN A 286 -13.13 -18.32 14.65
C GLN A 286 -13.02 -17.15 13.67
N VAL A 287 -14.13 -16.70 13.10
CA VAL A 287 -14.15 -15.59 12.15
C VAL A 287 -15.25 -14.60 12.51
N GLY A 288 -15.04 -13.34 12.17
CA GLY A 288 -15.99 -12.27 12.43
C GLY A 288 -15.40 -10.90 12.11
N LEU A 289 -16.10 -9.85 12.55
CA LEU A 289 -15.65 -8.47 12.36
C LEU A 289 -15.03 -7.90 13.62
N GLN A 290 -14.06 -7.00 13.41
CA GLN A 290 -13.48 -6.19 14.48
C GLN A 290 -14.56 -5.36 15.18
N LYS A 291 -14.52 -5.35 16.51
CA LYS A 291 -15.41 -4.55 17.35
C LYS A 291 -15.42 -3.08 16.90
N GLY A 292 -16.62 -2.53 16.71
CA GLY A 292 -16.82 -1.13 16.30
C GLY A 292 -16.95 -0.92 14.78
N HIS A 293 -16.74 -1.96 13.97
CA HIS A 293 -16.80 -1.89 12.51
C HIS A 293 -17.97 -2.72 11.98
N ALA A 294 -19.06 -2.04 11.60
CA ALA A 294 -20.32 -2.68 11.22
C ALA A 294 -20.46 -2.91 9.70
N GLY A 295 -19.45 -3.51 9.07
CA GLY A 295 -19.51 -3.97 7.67
C GLY A 295 -20.18 -5.34 7.51
N SER A 296 -20.02 -5.94 6.33
CA SER A 296 -20.51 -7.28 6.04
C SER A 296 -19.53 -8.09 5.17
N VAL A 297 -19.20 -9.31 5.61
CA VAL A 297 -18.12 -10.11 5.01
C VAL A 297 -18.49 -11.57 4.87
N VAL A 298 -17.87 -12.24 3.89
CA VAL A 298 -17.90 -13.70 3.73
C VAL A 298 -16.48 -14.23 3.86
N PHE A 299 -16.29 -15.26 4.67
CA PHE A 299 -15.01 -15.94 4.80
C PHE A 299 -15.01 -17.21 3.95
N VAL A 300 -13.94 -17.42 3.18
CA VAL A 300 -13.77 -18.57 2.30
C VAL A 300 -12.41 -19.20 2.54
N VAL A 301 -12.39 -20.53 2.65
CA VAL A 301 -11.19 -21.35 2.74
C VAL A 301 -11.05 -22.09 1.42
N VAL A 302 -9.92 -21.91 0.74
CA VAL A 302 -9.63 -22.53 -0.56
C VAL A 302 -8.37 -23.38 -0.44
N GLY A 303 -8.43 -24.63 -0.89
CA GLY A 303 -7.28 -25.53 -0.96
C GLY A 303 -7.01 -25.95 -2.39
N ASP A 304 -5.76 -25.78 -2.85
CA ASP A 304 -5.33 -26.11 -4.21
C ASP A 304 -6.29 -25.56 -5.30
N GLY A 305 -6.78 -24.33 -5.09
CA GLY A 305 -7.71 -23.63 -5.99
C GLY A 305 -9.18 -24.06 -5.90
N LYS A 306 -9.54 -24.96 -4.96
CA LYS A 306 -10.93 -25.40 -4.73
C LYS A 306 -11.45 -24.89 -3.40
N GLU A 307 -12.66 -24.36 -3.39
CA GLU A 307 -13.34 -23.98 -2.15
C GLU A 307 -13.59 -25.22 -1.27
N LEU A 308 -13.12 -25.16 -0.03
CA LEU A 308 -13.27 -26.21 0.97
C LEU A 308 -14.33 -25.85 2.01
N ALA A 309 -14.45 -24.57 2.34
CA ALA A 309 -15.43 -24.06 3.29
C ALA A 309 -15.77 -22.59 3.01
N ARG A 310 -16.99 -22.19 3.36
CA ARG A 310 -17.51 -20.83 3.22
C ARG A 310 -18.50 -20.53 4.35
N THR A 311 -18.46 -19.31 4.88
CA THR A 311 -19.50 -18.84 5.81
C THR A 311 -20.70 -18.27 5.06
N PRO A 312 -21.89 -18.19 5.70
CA PRO A 312 -22.88 -17.20 5.33
C PRO A 312 -22.29 -15.77 5.39
N LEU A 313 -23.04 -14.79 4.86
CA LEU A 313 -22.72 -13.37 5.08
C LEU A 313 -22.77 -13.07 6.58
N LEU A 314 -21.67 -12.57 7.13
CA LEU A 314 -21.53 -12.21 8.54
C LEU A 314 -21.56 -10.70 8.71
N LYS A 315 -22.29 -10.24 9.72
CA LYS A 315 -22.30 -8.86 10.22
C LYS A 315 -21.75 -8.82 11.64
N LEU A 316 -21.40 -7.63 12.11
CA LEU A 316 -20.82 -7.45 13.45
C LEU A 316 -21.73 -8.01 14.56
N ALA A 317 -23.05 -7.86 14.39
CA ALA A 317 -24.05 -8.34 15.34
C ALA A 317 -24.14 -9.87 15.42
N ASP A 318 -23.67 -10.59 14.40
CA ASP A 318 -23.67 -12.05 14.42
C ASP A 318 -22.63 -12.60 15.41
N GLY A 319 -21.60 -11.83 15.75
CA GLY A 319 -20.49 -12.25 16.60
C GLY A 319 -19.54 -13.21 15.88
N GLU A 320 -18.78 -13.98 16.66
CA GLU A 320 -17.85 -14.99 16.11
C GLU A 320 -18.61 -16.19 15.52
N ARG A 321 -18.08 -16.74 14.43
CA ARG A 321 -18.51 -18.01 13.84
C ARG A 321 -17.32 -18.92 13.66
N GLU A 322 -17.52 -20.21 13.92
CA GLU A 322 -16.51 -21.21 13.61
C GLU A 322 -16.53 -21.55 12.12
N ILE A 323 -15.36 -21.67 11.53
CA ILE A 323 -15.16 -22.25 10.20
C ILE A 323 -14.08 -23.34 10.30
N LYS A 324 -14.35 -24.48 9.65
CA LYS A 324 -13.48 -25.67 9.61
C LYS A 324 -13.39 -26.19 8.19
N ALA A 325 -12.24 -26.75 7.83
CA ALA A 325 -12.03 -27.43 6.56
C ALA A 325 -11.11 -28.66 6.74
N ASP A 326 -11.37 -29.71 5.97
CA ASP A 326 -10.42 -30.80 5.76
C ASP A 326 -9.39 -30.32 4.72
N VAL A 327 -8.12 -30.31 5.13
CA VAL A 327 -6.98 -29.89 4.30
C VAL A 327 -6.03 -31.05 4.03
N THR A 328 -6.49 -32.29 4.21
CA THR A 328 -5.70 -33.50 3.96
C THR A 328 -5.19 -33.52 2.51
N GLY A 329 -3.86 -33.57 2.37
CA GLY A 329 -3.20 -33.60 1.05
C GLY A 329 -3.16 -32.26 0.32
N ILE A 330 -3.72 -31.18 0.89
CA ILE A 330 -3.66 -29.85 0.30
C ILE A 330 -2.25 -29.29 0.37
N ASN A 331 -1.74 -28.79 -0.76
CA ASN A 331 -0.42 -28.16 -0.82
C ASN A 331 -0.49 -26.66 -0.55
N GLN A 332 -1.50 -25.99 -1.11
CA GLN A 332 -1.67 -24.54 -1.03
C GLN A 332 -3.01 -24.21 -0.38
N LEU A 333 -2.97 -23.47 0.73
CA LEU A 333 -4.17 -22.98 1.42
C LEU A 333 -4.29 -21.47 1.25
N GLU A 334 -5.46 -21.01 0.81
CA GLU A 334 -5.80 -19.60 0.74
C GLU A 334 -6.97 -19.29 1.68
N LEU A 335 -6.79 -18.29 2.54
CA LEU A 335 -7.81 -17.74 3.42
C LEU A 335 -8.28 -16.41 2.84
N LYS A 336 -9.55 -16.32 2.46
CA LYS A 336 -10.12 -15.13 1.80
C LYS A 336 -11.22 -14.49 2.64
N ALA A 337 -11.24 -13.16 2.65
CA ALA A 337 -12.39 -12.38 3.12
C ALA A 337 -12.95 -11.58 1.92
N GLU A 338 -14.19 -11.87 1.57
CA GLU A 338 -14.92 -11.24 0.47
C GLU A 338 -15.88 -10.19 1.04
N SER A 339 -16.01 -9.05 0.35
CA SER A 339 -16.96 -8.01 0.74
C SER A 339 -18.39 -8.43 0.44
N GLY A 340 -19.31 -7.97 1.28
CA GLY A 340 -20.74 -8.12 1.04
C GLY A 340 -21.27 -7.24 -0.11
N PRO A 341 -22.57 -7.35 -0.40
CA PRO A 341 -23.23 -6.59 -1.47
C PRO A 341 -23.29 -5.08 -1.22
N ASP A 342 -23.02 -4.62 0.00
CA ASP A 342 -22.92 -3.22 0.41
C ASP A 342 -21.53 -2.60 0.14
N GLY A 343 -20.59 -3.39 -0.39
CA GLY A 343 -19.23 -2.99 -0.69
C GLY A 343 -18.35 -2.96 0.55
N ARG A 344 -17.07 -2.62 0.36
CA ARG A 344 -16.02 -2.82 1.38
C ARG A 344 -16.04 -1.89 2.60
N SER A 345 -17.06 -1.08 2.79
CA SER A 345 -17.05 -0.07 3.87
C SER A 345 -17.21 -0.74 5.24
N ASN A 346 -16.24 -0.54 6.14
CA ASN A 346 -16.22 -1.15 7.49
C ASN A 346 -16.09 -2.68 7.52
N ASP A 347 -15.63 -3.30 6.42
CA ASP A 347 -15.41 -4.75 6.33
C ASP A 347 -14.13 -5.19 7.02
N TRP A 348 -13.98 -4.87 8.31
CA TRP A 348 -12.82 -5.21 9.12
C TRP A 348 -12.88 -6.67 9.56
N ALA A 349 -12.79 -7.57 8.58
CA ALA A 349 -12.79 -9.01 8.78
C ALA A 349 -11.54 -9.45 9.54
N ILE A 350 -11.69 -10.41 10.45
CA ILE A 350 -10.61 -10.98 11.25
C ILE A 350 -10.72 -12.51 11.23
N TRP A 351 -9.60 -13.18 10.95
CA TRP A 351 -9.42 -14.60 11.26
C TRP A 351 -8.89 -14.71 12.69
N PHE A 352 -9.75 -15.01 13.64
CA PHE A 352 -9.39 -15.17 15.04
C PHE A 352 -8.85 -16.57 15.32
N SER A 353 -7.64 -16.65 15.86
CA SER A 353 -6.93 -17.89 16.23
C SER A 353 -6.99 -19.00 15.14
N PRO A 354 -6.62 -18.72 13.88
CA PRO A 354 -6.61 -19.73 12.83
C PRO A 354 -5.51 -20.77 13.10
N THR A 355 -5.85 -22.06 13.02
CA THR A 355 -4.93 -23.16 13.33
C THR A 355 -4.95 -24.25 12.26
N LEU A 356 -3.84 -24.97 12.16
CA LEU A 356 -3.72 -26.22 11.40
C LEU A 356 -3.45 -27.40 12.35
N GLY A 357 -4.03 -28.56 12.07
CA GLY A 357 -3.88 -29.80 12.86
C GLY A 357 -3.53 -31.04 12.02
N ARG A 358 -3.00 -32.09 12.67
CA ARG A 358 -2.58 -33.38 12.08
C ARG A 358 -3.26 -34.60 12.69
#